data_AF-A0A1F8PKA5-F1
#
_entry.id   AF-A0A1F8PKA5-F1
#
_cell.length_a   1.000
_cell.length_b   1.000
_cell.length_c   1.000
_cell.angle_alpha   90.00
_cell.angle_beta   90.00
_cell.angle_gamma   90.00
#
_symmetry.space_group_name_H-M   'P 1'
#
loop_
_entity.id
_entity.type
_entity.pdbx_description
1 polymer ?
#
loop_
_entity_poly.entity_id
_entity_poly.type
_entity_poly.pdbx_seq_one_letter_code
_entity_poly.pdbx_strand_id
1 'polypeptide(L)' 'MKSLRLVVPAIVTILLTILAIFSAMWLTGLVPPGSWSELIKATIVIFIIGSALVLIAWSAYFTYIIRDTVDKLVSR' A
#
# COMPACT_ATOMS: atom_id res chain seq x y z
N MET A 1 4.69 7.59 -23.79
CA MET A 1 4.00 7.91 -22.51
C MET A 1 3.13 6.78 -21.93
N LYS A 2 2.68 5.77 -22.71
CA LYS A 2 1.87 4.64 -22.17
C LYS A 2 2.61 3.74 -21.17
N SER A 3 3.91 3.48 -21.39
CA SER A 3 4.67 2.59 -20.50
C SER A 3 4.94 3.20 -19.12
N LEU A 4 5.31 4.49 -19.05
CA LEU A 4 5.46 5.20 -17.75
C LEU A 4 4.17 5.18 -16.91
N ARG A 5 2.99 5.18 -17.55
CA ARG A 5 1.69 5.13 -16.88
C ARG A 5 1.42 3.81 -16.14
N LEU A 6 2.07 2.71 -16.53
CA LEU A 6 1.97 1.41 -15.85
C LEU A 6 3.14 1.19 -14.89
N VAL A 7 4.33 1.67 -15.28
CA VAL A 7 5.56 1.49 -14.52
C VAL A 7 5.51 2.24 -13.18
N VAL A 8 5.00 3.47 -13.14
CA VAL A 8 4.95 4.25 -11.88
C VAL A 8 4.03 3.62 -10.83
N PRO A 9 2.75 3.27 -11.13
CA PRO A 9 1.89 2.57 -10.16
C PRO A 9 2.46 1.21 -9.73
N ALA A 10 3.08 0.47 -10.65
CA ALA A 10 3.70 -0.82 -10.33
C ALA A 10 4.87 -0.65 -9.36
N ILE A 11 5.78 0.30 -9.59
CA ILE A 11 6.91 0.59 -8.70
C ILE A 11 6.41 0.99 -7.30
N VAL A 12 5.42 1.89 -7.23
CA VAL A 12 4.84 2.33 -5.95
C VAL A 12 4.21 1.15 -5.21
N THR A 13 3.48 0.28 -5.91
CA THR A 13 2.87 -0.92 -5.33
C THR A 13 3.93 -1.87 -4.77
N ILE A 14 5.01 -2.12 -5.51
CA ILE A 14 6.13 -2.96 -5.05
C ILE A 14 6.78 -2.36 -3.80
N LEU A 15 7.07 -1.05 -3.80
CA LEU A 15 7.67 -0.38 -2.65
C LEU A 15 6.78 -0.44 -1.41
N LEU A 16 5.49 -0.17 -1.57
CA LEU A 16 4.51 -0.27 -0.47
C LEU A 16 4.38 -1.71 0.04
N THR A 17 4.48 -2.71 -0.84
CA THR A 17 4.42 -4.13 -0.47
C THR A 17 5.64 -4.51 0.37
N ILE A 18 6.85 -4.10 -0.03
CA ILE A 18 8.07 -4.35 0.73
C ILE A 18 7.99 -3.68 2.11
N LEU A 19 7.53 -2.43 2.18
CA LEU A 19 7.33 -1.72 3.44
C LEU A 19 6.31 -2.43 4.34
N ALA A 20 5.18 -2.88 3.78
CA ALA A 20 4.16 -3.61 4.52
C ALA A 20 4.72 -4.91 5.12
N ILE A 21 5.47 -5.69 4.34
CA ILE A 21 6.13 -6.92 4.82
C ILE A 21 7.10 -6.61 5.95
N PHE A 22 7.96 -5.59 5.76
CA PHE A 22 8.91 -5.18 6.78
C PHE A 22 8.22 -4.74 8.08
N SER A 23 7.17 -3.92 7.98
CA SER A 23 6.36 -3.51 9.13
C SER A 23 5.70 -4.70 9.82
N ALA A 24 5.21 -5.69 9.07
CA ALA A 24 4.60 -6.89 9.65
C ALA A 24 5.61 -7.73 10.41
N MET A 25 6.77 -7.99 9.82
CA MET A 25 7.86 -8.71 10.49
C MET A 25 8.33 -7.98 11.74
N TRP A 26 8.51 -6.66 11.66
CA TRP A 26 8.97 -5.85 12.78
C TRP A 26 7.95 -5.81 13.92
N LEU A 27 6.67 -5.50 13.62
CA LEU A 27 5.62 -5.43 14.64
C LEU A 27 5.31 -6.78 15.28
N THR A 28 5.28 -7.86 14.49
CA THR A 28 5.09 -9.21 15.05
C THR A 28 6.28 -9.67 15.90
N GLY A 29 7.50 -9.22 15.58
CA GLY A 29 8.70 -9.48 16.36
C GLY A 29 8.72 -8.77 17.73
N LEU A 30 7.96 -7.67 17.88
CA LEU A 30 7.83 -6.94 19.14
C LEU A 30 6.78 -7.53 20.09
N VAL A 31 5.96 -8.48 19.63
CA VAL A 31 4.92 -9.09 20.46
C VAL A 31 5.56 -10.05 21.47
N PRO A 32 5.46 -9.78 22.78
CA PRO A 32 6.04 -10.66 23.80
C PRO A 32 5.33 -12.03 23.82
N PRO A 33 6.04 -13.09 24.21
CA PRO A 33 5.46 -14.42 24.31
C PRO A 33 4.37 -14.45 25.41
N GLY A 34 3.24 -15.06 25.09
CA GLY A 34 2.08 -15.17 25.99
C GLY A 34 0.92 -15.88 25.31
N SER A 35 -0.12 -16.22 26.08
CA SER A 35 -1.30 -16.95 25.59
C SER A 35 -2.04 -16.24 24.45
N TRP A 36 -1.97 -14.91 24.40
CA TRP A 36 -2.58 -14.09 23.35
C TRP A 36 -1.62 -13.71 22.21
N SER A 37 -0.34 -14.12 22.28
CA SER A 37 0.69 -13.63 21.37
C SER A 37 0.42 -13.98 19.90
N GLU A 38 -0.10 -15.18 19.62
CA GLU A 38 -0.46 -15.58 18.26
C GLU A 38 -1.64 -14.79 17.69
N LEU A 39 -2.65 -14.51 18.53
CA LEU A 39 -3.82 -13.71 18.12
C LEU A 39 -3.41 -12.26 17.77
N ILE A 40 -2.55 -11.66 18.59
CA ILE A 40 -2.05 -10.30 18.36
C ILE A 40 -1.22 -10.26 17.07
N LYS A 41 -0.32 -11.23 16.86
CA LYS A 41 0.47 -11.34 15.62
C LYS A 41 -0.41 -11.48 14.39
N ALA A 42 -1.43 -12.35 14.43
CA ALA A 42 -2.38 -12.51 13.33
C ALA A 42 -3.15 -11.21 13.04
N THR A 43 -3.60 -10.52 14.09
CA THR A 43 -4.30 -9.24 13.97
C THR A 43 -3.43 -8.17 13.31
N ILE A 44 -2.15 -8.08 13.69
CA ILE A 44 -1.17 -7.17 13.08
C ILE A 44 -1.03 -7.46 11.59
N VAL A 45 -0.91 -8.74 11.19
CA VAL A 45 -0.78 -9.12 9.78
C VAL A 45 -2.02 -8.71 8.99
N ILE A 46 -3.23 -9.00 9.49
CA ILE A 46 -4.49 -8.61 8.84
C ILE A 46 -4.59 -7.09 8.72
N PHE A 47 -4.26 -6.35 9.77
CA PHE A 47 -4.30 -4.90 9.79
C PHE A 47 -3.36 -4.28 8.74
N ILE A 48 -2.15 -4.83 8.59
CA ILE A 48 -1.18 -4.37 7.61
C ILE A 48 -1.63 -4.68 6.19
N ILE A 49 -2.16 -5.88 5.94
CA ILE A 49 -2.72 -6.23 4.62
C ILE A 49 -3.87 -5.28 4.28
N GLY A 50 -4.80 -5.03 5.20
CA GLY A 50 -5.90 -4.08 5.01
C GLY A 50 -5.40 -2.67 4.70
N SER A 51 -4.43 -2.18 5.47
CA SER A 51 -3.84 -0.85 5.27
C SER A 51 -3.13 -0.74 3.92
N ALA A 52 -2.39 -1.77 3.50
CA ALA A 52 -1.72 -1.82 2.21
C ALA A 52 -2.72 -1.76 1.04
N LEU A 53 -3.82 -2.51 1.13
CA LEU A 53 -4.88 -2.49 0.12
C LEU A 53 -5.53 -1.11 0.00
N VAL A 54 -5.82 -0.45 1.14
CA VAL A 54 -6.36 0.91 1.16
C VAL A 54 -5.39 1.91 0.51
N LEU A 55 -4.10 1.82 0.81
CA LEU A 55 -3.08 2.69 0.21
C LEU A 55 -2.95 2.48 -1.30
N ILE A 56 -2.97 1.23 -1.77
CA ILE A 56 -2.93 0.92 -3.21
C ILE A 56 -4.18 1.46 -3.92
N ALA A 57 -5.37 1.23 -3.35
CA ALA A 57 -6.62 1.75 -3.91
C ALA A 57 -6.63 3.28 -3.96
N TRP A 58 -6.14 3.93 -2.91
CA TRP A 58 -6.00 5.39 -2.85
C TRP A 58 -5.00 5.92 -3.89
N SER A 59 -3.87 5.25 -4.07
CA SER A 59 -2.86 5.60 -5.09
C SER A 59 -3.43 5.51 -6.50
N ALA A 60 -4.20 4.46 -6.80
CA ALA A 60 -4.88 4.31 -8.08
C ALA A 60 -5.91 5.40 -8.32
N TYR A 61 -6.72 5.73 -7.30
CA TYR A 61 -7.70 6.81 -7.35
C TYR A 61 -7.04 8.18 -7.59
N PHE A 62 -5.97 8.50 -6.85
CA PHE A 62 -5.25 9.76 -7.00
C PHE A 62 -4.62 9.88 -8.40
N THR A 63 -4.07 8.78 -8.93
CA THR A 63 -3.54 8.73 -10.30
C THR A 63 -4.62 9.03 -11.33
N TYR A 64 -5.85 8.53 -11.13
CA TYR A 64 -6.98 8.82 -12.00
C TYR A 64 -7.40 10.30 -11.92
N ILE A 65 -7.52 10.86 -10.71
CA ILE A 65 -7.90 12.26 -10.47
C ILE A 65 -6.88 13.24 -11.07
N ILE A 66 -5.58 13.02 -10.86
CA ILE A 66 -4.53 13.85 -11.46
C ILE A 66 -4.67 13.81 -12.98
N ARG A 67 -4.92 12.62 -13.54
CA ARG A 67 -5.03 12.45 -14.98
C ARG A 67 -6.22 13.22 -15.57
N ASP A 68 -7.40 13.13 -14.95
CA ASP A 68 -8.57 13.91 -15.35
C ASP A 68 -8.30 15.43 -15.24
N THR A 69 -7.61 15.85 -14.19
CA THR A 69 -7.24 17.26 -13.98
C THR A 69 -6.27 17.76 -15.06
N VAL A 70 -5.22 16.99 -15.36
CA VAL A 70 -4.22 17.34 -16.39
C VAL A 70 -4.84 17.34 -17.78
N ASP A 71 -5.64 16.32 -18.12
CA ASP A 71 -6.29 16.23 -19.43
C ASP A 71 -7.24 17.44 -19.64
N LYS A 72 -7.99 17.86 -18.61
CA LYS A 72 -8.82 19.09 -18.64
C LYS A 72 -8.00 20.37 -18.76
N LEU A 73 -6.80 20.44 -18.18
CA LEU A 73 -5.94 21.62 -18.23
C LEU A 73 -5.29 21.79 -19.60
N VAL A 74 -4.91 20.69 -20.25
CA VAL A 74 -4.25 20.66 -21.58
C VAL A 74 -5.27 20.85 -22.71
N SER A 75 -6.54 20.48 -22.50
CA SER A 75 -7.61 20.68 -23.49
C SER A 75 -8.16 22.12 -23.57
N ARG A 76 -7.64 23.05 -22.76
CA ARG A 76 -7.93 24.49 -22.81
C ARG A 76 -6.75 25.22 -23.43
#